data_AF-A0A0R2HZ31-F1
#
_entry.id   AF-A0A0R2HZ31-F1
#
_cell.length_a   1.000
_cell.length_b   1.000
_cell.length_c   1.000
_cell.angle_alpha   90.00
_cell.angle_beta   90.00
_cell.angle_gamma   90.00
#
_symmetry.space_group_name_H-M   'P 1'
#
loop_
_entity.id
_entity.type
_entity.pdbx_description
1 polymer ?
#
loop_
_entity_poly.entity_id
_entity_poly.type
_entity_poly.pdbx_seq_one_letter_code
_entity_poly.pdbx_strand_id
1 'polypeptide(L)'
;MSVGDELKEPVYCLDVTNIMVNKEFKEEITKLTGYFSYLISGKLIDVKEKIVKVGGFLFELDTDKIDGDIIEDSYISFECTRVDIF
;
A
#
# COMPACT_ATOMS: atom_id res chain seq x y z
N MET A 1 11.49 14.93 9.82
CA MET A 1 10.84 15.75 8.78
C MET A 1 10.36 17.07 9.38
N SER A 2 10.41 18.14 8.61
CA SER A 2 9.87 19.47 8.93
C SER A 2 8.67 19.77 8.04
N VAL A 3 7.84 20.74 8.46
CA VAL A 3 6.74 21.22 7.62
C VAL A 3 7.30 21.83 6.33
N GLY A 4 6.82 21.35 5.18
CA GLY A 4 7.28 21.76 3.86
C GLY A 4 8.22 20.76 3.16
N ASP A 5 8.68 19.73 3.87
CA ASP A 5 9.49 18.66 3.27
C ASP A 5 8.64 17.75 2.38
N GLU A 6 9.23 17.29 1.28
CA GLU A 6 8.65 16.23 0.45
C GLU A 6 8.98 14.85 1.05
N LEU A 7 7.98 13.98 1.14
CA LEU A 7 8.19 12.59 1.52
C LEU A 7 8.70 11.80 0.31
N LYS A 8 9.96 11.38 0.36
CA LYS A 8 10.61 10.57 -0.68
C LYS A 8 10.64 9.08 -0.37
N GLU A 9 10.72 8.76 0.91
CA GLU A 9 10.74 7.38 1.39
C GLU A 9 9.32 6.78 1.38
N PRO A 10 9.19 5.46 1.17
CA PRO A 10 7.91 4.78 1.31
C PRO A 10 7.30 4.95 2.69
N VAL A 11 5.98 5.06 2.72
CA VAL A 11 5.17 4.97 3.92
C VAL A 11 5.01 3.48 4.27
N TYR A 12 5.30 3.12 5.52
CA TYR A 12 5.27 1.72 5.93
C TYR A 12 3.86 1.29 6.37
N CYS A 13 3.35 0.22 5.79
CA CYS A 13 2.05 -0.37 6.12
C CYS A 13 2.23 -1.60 7.01
N LEU A 14 1.80 -1.53 8.27
CA LEU A 14 1.91 -2.61 9.25
C LEU A 14 0.74 -3.59 9.18
N ASP A 15 1.00 -4.87 9.46
CA ASP A 15 0.02 -5.96 9.50
C ASP A 15 -0.82 -6.04 8.20
N VAL A 16 -0.13 -6.11 7.04
CA VAL A 16 -0.80 -6.12 5.74
C VAL A 16 -1.55 -7.44 5.54
N THR A 17 -2.82 -7.34 5.17
CA THR A 17 -3.71 -8.47 4.92
C THR A 17 -4.60 -8.21 3.71
N ASN A 18 -5.36 -9.23 3.29
CA ASN A 18 -6.38 -9.12 2.25
C ASN A 18 -5.88 -8.50 0.93
N ILE A 19 -4.65 -8.84 0.53
CA ILE A 19 -4.07 -8.40 -0.74
C ILE A 19 -4.85 -9.04 -1.89
N MET A 20 -5.44 -8.23 -2.76
CA MET A 20 -6.27 -8.68 -3.87
C MET A 20 -5.98 -7.88 -5.14
N VAL A 21 -5.98 -8.54 -6.30
CA VAL A 21 -5.90 -7.86 -7.61
C VAL A 21 -7.21 -7.13 -7.92
N ASN A 22 -7.11 -5.87 -8.31
CA ASN A 22 -8.20 -5.07 -8.84
C ASN A 22 -8.30 -5.26 -10.36
N LYS A 23 -9.52 -5.51 -10.85
CA LYS A 23 -9.79 -5.61 -12.30
C LYS A 23 -9.76 -4.26 -13.01
N GLU A 24 -9.99 -3.19 -12.26
CA GLU A 24 -10.05 -1.81 -12.76
C GLU A 24 -8.97 -0.96 -12.09
N PHE A 25 -8.54 0.10 -12.79
CA PHE A 25 -7.67 1.12 -12.21
C PHE A 25 -8.38 1.77 -11.03
N LYS A 26 -7.81 1.60 -9.83
CA LYS A 26 -8.35 2.19 -8.61
C LYS A 26 -7.22 2.60 -7.69
N GLU A 27 -7.18 3.89 -7.38
CA GLU A 27 -6.31 4.48 -6.37
C GLU A 27 -7.19 5.04 -5.25
N GLU A 28 -7.08 4.47 -4.05
CA GLU A 28 -7.93 4.82 -2.91
C GLU A 28 -7.14 4.64 -1.60
N ILE A 29 -7.40 5.52 -0.63
CA ILE A 29 -6.97 5.36 0.75
C ILE A 29 -8.19 5.64 1.63
N THR A 30 -8.74 4.61 2.24
CA THR A 30 -9.97 4.70 3.04
C THR A 30 -9.74 4.16 4.43
N LYS A 31 -9.98 4.99 5.44
CA LYS A 31 -10.00 4.55 6.84
C LYS A 31 -11.26 3.74 7.10
N LEU A 32 -11.12 2.51 7.53
CA LEU A 32 -12.25 1.64 7.81
C LEU A 32 -12.89 2.02 9.15
N THR A 33 -14.23 2.07 9.19
CA THR A 33 -14.97 2.36 10.41
C THR A 33 -15.17 1.08 11.21
N GLY A 34 -14.69 1.04 12.46
CA GLY A 34 -14.93 -0.08 13.39
C GLY A 34 -13.68 -0.90 13.74
N TYR A 35 -12.68 -0.89 12.87
CA TYR A 35 -11.35 -1.42 13.12
C TYR A 35 -10.38 -0.27 12.84
N PHE A 36 -9.37 -0.07 13.69
CA PHE A 36 -8.34 0.95 13.46
C PHE A 36 -7.44 0.47 12.31
N SER A 37 -7.95 0.48 11.08
CA SER A 37 -7.30 -0.01 9.88
C SER A 37 -7.65 0.82 8.65
N TYR A 38 -6.91 0.60 7.58
CA TYR A 38 -7.03 1.27 6.31
C TYR A 38 -7.22 0.22 5.21
N LEU A 39 -8.06 0.53 4.24
CA LEU A 39 -8.09 -0.11 2.93
C LEU A 39 -7.35 0.80 1.96
N ILE A 40 -6.31 0.29 1.32
CA ILE A 40 -5.48 1.03 0.37
C ILE A 40 -5.48 0.30 -0.97
N SER A 41 -5.70 1.03 -2.06
CA SER A 41 -5.66 0.52 -3.43
C SER A 41 -4.65 1.31 -4.25
N GLY A 42 -3.79 0.63 -5.00
CA GLY A 42 -2.77 1.25 -5.85
C GLY A 42 -2.08 0.29 -6.79
N LYS A 43 -1.07 0.79 -7.49
CA LYS A 43 -0.27 0.03 -8.45
C LYS A 43 0.95 -0.59 -7.77
N LEU A 44 1.12 -1.90 -7.84
CA LEU A 44 2.34 -2.58 -7.41
C LEU A 44 3.47 -2.27 -8.38
N ILE A 45 4.44 -1.46 -7.96
CA ILE A 45 5.55 -0.99 -8.80
C ILE A 45 6.88 -1.69 -8.52
N ASP A 46 6.98 -2.40 -7.40
CA ASP A 46 8.11 -3.28 -7.11
C ASP A 46 7.59 -4.46 -6.27
N VAL A 47 7.63 -5.67 -6.84
CA VAL A 47 7.17 -6.89 -6.15
C VAL A 47 8.16 -7.35 -5.09
N LYS A 48 9.47 -7.11 -5.30
CA LYS A 48 10.53 -7.59 -4.40
C LYS A 48 10.56 -6.77 -3.13
N GLU A 49 10.54 -5.45 -3.29
CA GLU A 49 10.48 -4.48 -2.19
C GLU A 49 9.04 -4.23 -1.71
N LYS A 50 8.04 -4.85 -2.38
CA LYS A 50 6.62 -4.79 -2.03
C LYS A 50 6.09 -3.35 -1.99
N ILE A 51 6.48 -2.56 -2.99
CA ILE A 51 6.14 -1.14 -3.09
C ILE A 51 4.89 -0.94 -3.94
N VAL A 52 3.87 -0.34 -3.34
CA VAL A 52 2.64 0.10 -4.00
C VAL A 52 2.64 1.62 -4.14
N LYS A 53 2.37 2.09 -5.35
CA LYS A 53 2.16 3.51 -5.64
C LYS A 53 0.68 3.86 -5.60
N VAL A 54 0.34 4.92 -4.87
CA VAL A 54 -1.00 5.51 -4.83
C VAL A 54 -0.86 7.00 -5.04
N GLY A 55 -1.28 7.51 -6.21
CA GLY A 55 -1.04 8.89 -6.60
C GLY A 55 0.45 9.28 -6.51
N GLY A 56 0.78 10.21 -5.62
CA GLY A 56 2.14 10.70 -5.37
C GLY A 56 2.91 9.95 -4.26
N PHE A 57 2.28 9.01 -3.56
CA PHE A 57 2.88 8.33 -2.42
C PHE A 57 3.34 6.91 -2.78
N LEU A 58 4.40 6.47 -2.10
CA LEU A 58 4.89 5.10 -2.13
C LEU A 58 4.54 4.43 -0.80
N PHE A 59 4.08 3.19 -0.84
CA PHE A 59 3.73 2.40 0.33
C PHE A 59 4.51 1.08 0.31
N GLU A 60 5.21 0.77 1.39
CA GLU A 60 5.89 -0.51 1.60
C GLU A 60 5.00 -1.42 2.45
N LEU A 61 4.83 -2.67 2.00
CA LEU A 61 3.94 -3.63 2.67
C LEU A 61 4.71 -4.52 3.65
N ASP A 62 4.33 -4.47 4.93
CA ASP A 62 4.73 -5.47 5.92
C ASP A 62 4.02 -6.80 5.69
N THR A 63 4.53 -7.57 4.73
CA THR A 63 4.10 -8.93 4.44
C THR A 63 5.28 -9.76 3.99
N ASP A 64 5.33 -11.03 4.37
CA ASP A 64 6.37 -11.95 3.88
C ASP A 64 6.18 -12.33 2.41
N LYS A 65 4.93 -12.28 1.92
CA LYS A 65 4.58 -12.79 0.58
C LYS A 65 3.50 -11.95 -0.08
N ILE A 66 3.70 -11.73 -1.37
CA ILE A 66 2.67 -11.36 -2.33
C ILE A 66 2.38 -12.64 -3.13
N ASP A 67 1.10 -12.98 -3.30
CA ASP A 67 0.72 -14.21 -4.01
C ASP A 67 1.28 -14.22 -5.44
N GLY A 68 1.68 -15.40 -5.92
CA GLY A 68 2.45 -15.53 -7.17
C GLY A 68 1.69 -15.20 -8.45
N ASP A 69 0.37 -15.04 -8.38
CA ASP A 69 -0.48 -14.54 -9.46
C ASP A 69 -0.53 -13.00 -9.53
N ILE A 70 -0.08 -12.32 -8.48
CA ILE A 70 0.10 -10.87 -8.45
C ILE A 70 1.49 -10.55 -9.01
N ILE A 71 1.49 -9.84 -10.14
CA ILE A 71 2.72 -9.44 -10.83
C ILE A 71 2.94 -7.93 -10.75
N GLU A 72 4.16 -7.51 -11.07
CA GLU A 72 4.48 -6.09 -11.23
C GLU A 72 3.50 -5.41 -12.19
N ASP A 73 3.25 -4.13 -11.96
CA ASP A 73 2.23 -3.31 -12.62
C ASP A 73 0.75 -3.67 -12.35
N SER A 74 0.47 -4.73 -11.58
CA SER A 74 -0.90 -5.04 -11.14
C SER A 74 -1.44 -3.95 -10.23
N TYR A 75 -2.73 -3.63 -10.37
CA TYR A 75 -3.44 -2.85 -9.37
C TYR A 75 -3.91 -3.79 -8.27
N ILE A 76 -3.56 -3.48 -7.03
CA ILE A 76 -3.94 -4.28 -5.86
C ILE A 76 -4.64 -3.42 -4.81
N SER A 77 -5.50 -4.07 -4.02
CA SER A 77 -6.03 -3.53 -2.77
C SER A 77 -5.53 -4.36 -1.62
N PHE A 78 -5.28 -3.74 -0.48
CA PHE A 78 -4.86 -4.42 0.74
C PHE A 78 -5.37 -3.66 1.98
N GLU A 79 -5.44 -4.36 3.09
CA GLU A 79 -5.77 -3.77 4.39
C GLU A 79 -4.53 -3.71 5.28
N CYS A 80 -4.36 -2.64 6.06
CA CYS A 80 -3.30 -2.54 7.06
C CYS A 80 -3.84 -1.88 8.35
N THR A 81 -3.24 -2.19 9.50
CA THR A 81 -3.66 -1.61 10.79
C THR A 81 -3.06 -0.23 11.01
N ARG A 82 -1.83 -0.02 10.54
CA ARG A 82 -1.09 1.23 10.73
C ARG A 82 -0.32 1.63 9.49
N VAL A 83 -0.11 2.94 9.42
CA VAL A 83 0.60 3.63 8.36
C VAL A 83 1.61 4.52 9.08
N ASP A 84 2.89 4.18 8.97
CA ASP A 84 3.97 4.84 9.68
C ASP A 84 4.93 5.54 8.69
N ILE A 85 5.48 6.67 9.10
CA ILE A 85 6.50 7.41 8.36
C ILE A 85 7.74 7.44 9.25
N PHE A 86 8.91 7.13 8.69
CA PHE A 86 10.19 7.10 9.41
C PHE A 86 10.97 8.42 9.31
#